data_AF-A0A8R2NSN5-F1
#
_entry.id   AF-A0A8R2NSN5-F1
#
_cell.length_a   1.000
_cell.length_b   1.000
_cell.length_c   1.000
_cell.angle_alpha   90.00
_cell.angle_beta   90.00
_cell.angle_gamma   90.00
#
_symmetry.space_group_name_H-M   'P 1'
#
loop_
_entity.id
_entity.type
_entity.pdbx_description
1 polymer ?
#
loop_
_entity_poly.entity_id
_entity_poly.type
_entity_poly.pdbx_seq_one_letter_code
_entity_poly.pdbx_strand_id
1 'polypeptide(L)'
;MPRERRSNIGRRTRHASQQQVYSRNLREERQNIIRENDRLRHRVSTRRSLASYNRLAFQYDPTANYSDDENFDVGRMTTICRYCNALKFKRETVGLCCANGKVKLDPLLTPPQPLKTLFDGSDPDSSHFLKHILEYNNCFRMTSFGANIIREGGFMPTCKIQGQIYHLHGSMVPTTPDEPHQFLQIYFISSMVDQLNVRCNIQGAQQLKRRIIEQLQAFFQ
;
A
#
# COMPACT_ATOMS: atom_id res chain seq x y z
N MET A 1 69.18 -36.07 -40.86
CA MET A 1 67.85 -36.42 -40.32
C MET A 1 67.66 -35.72 -38.97
N PRO A 2 66.70 -34.80 -38.79
CA PRO A 2 66.48 -34.11 -37.51
C PRO A 2 65.62 -34.97 -36.55
N ARG A 3 65.87 -34.85 -35.24
CA ARG A 3 65.12 -35.54 -34.16
C ARG A 3 63.68 -35.03 -34.06
N GLU A 4 62.71 -35.94 -34.05
CA GLU A 4 61.30 -35.65 -33.75
C GLU A 4 61.11 -35.16 -32.30
N ARG A 5 60.37 -34.06 -32.14
CA ARG A 5 59.92 -33.55 -30.84
C ARG A 5 58.74 -34.39 -30.34
N ARG A 6 58.95 -35.15 -29.25
CA ARG A 6 57.85 -35.80 -28.51
C ARG A 6 56.89 -34.76 -27.92
N SER A 7 55.59 -34.95 -28.12
CA SER A 7 54.53 -34.07 -27.62
C SER A 7 54.33 -34.25 -26.11
N ASN A 8 54.41 -33.15 -25.35
CA ASN A 8 54.24 -33.12 -23.89
C ASN A 8 52.76 -33.18 -23.46
N ILE A 9 52.05 -34.25 -23.87
CA ILE A 9 50.61 -34.43 -23.60
C ILE A 9 50.34 -34.67 -22.11
N GLY A 10 51.16 -35.48 -21.42
CA GLY A 10 50.97 -35.81 -20.00
C GLY A 10 51.14 -34.66 -19.01
N ARG A 11 51.86 -33.59 -19.39
CA ARG A 11 52.04 -32.40 -18.53
C ARG A 11 50.83 -31.45 -18.63
N ARG A 12 50.21 -31.37 -19.81
CA ARG A 12 48.99 -30.57 -20.05
C ARG A 12 47.76 -31.17 -19.38
N THR A 13 47.60 -32.48 -19.41
CA THR A 13 46.48 -33.18 -18.75
C THR A 13 46.55 -33.09 -17.23
N ARG A 14 47.74 -33.19 -16.62
CA ARG A 14 47.94 -32.98 -15.18
C ARG A 14 47.67 -31.55 -14.72
N HIS A 15 48.01 -30.55 -15.53
CA HIS A 15 47.73 -29.15 -15.21
C HIS A 15 46.23 -28.85 -15.30
N ALA A 16 45.53 -29.41 -16.29
CA ALA A 16 44.09 -29.27 -16.44
C ALA A 16 43.31 -29.93 -15.27
N SER A 17 43.73 -31.11 -14.81
CA SER A 17 43.10 -31.76 -13.66
C SER A 17 43.36 -31.02 -12.35
N GLN A 18 44.57 -30.50 -12.12
CA GLN A 18 44.88 -29.65 -10.96
C GLN A 18 44.03 -28.37 -10.96
N GLN A 19 43.83 -27.74 -12.12
CA GLN A 19 43.04 -26.52 -12.25
C GLN A 19 41.53 -26.77 -12.05
N GLN A 20 41.02 -27.94 -12.44
CA GLN A 20 39.65 -28.37 -12.13
C GLN A 20 39.44 -28.60 -10.63
N VAL A 21 40.37 -29.29 -9.96
CA VAL A 21 40.31 -29.52 -8.51
C VAL A 21 40.36 -28.20 -7.75
N TYR A 22 41.26 -27.29 -8.13
CA TYR A 22 41.32 -25.94 -7.55
C TYR A 22 40.00 -25.16 -7.72
N SER A 23 39.41 -25.21 -8.91
CA SER A 23 38.13 -24.53 -9.19
C SER A 23 36.96 -25.14 -8.40
N ARG A 24 36.97 -26.45 -8.16
CA ARG A 24 35.98 -27.15 -7.34
C ARG A 24 36.11 -26.77 -5.87
N ASN A 25 37.33 -26.73 -5.34
CA ASN A 25 37.59 -26.33 -3.96
C ASN A 25 37.13 -24.88 -3.71
N LEU A 26 37.41 -23.96 -4.64
CA LEU A 26 36.93 -22.58 -4.55
C LEU A 26 35.39 -22.46 -4.57
N ARG A 27 34.70 -23.33 -5.31
CA ARG A 27 33.23 -23.37 -5.32
C ARG A 27 32.67 -23.91 -4.00
N GLU A 28 33.27 -24.97 -3.47
CA GLU A 28 32.89 -25.56 -2.18
C GLU A 28 33.13 -24.57 -1.03
N GLU A 29 34.25 -23.85 -1.05
CA GLU A 29 34.58 -22.81 -0.08
C GLU A 29 33.59 -21.65 -0.12
N ARG A 30 33.24 -21.15 -1.32
CA ARG A 30 32.16 -20.15 -1.48
C ARG A 30 30.83 -20.63 -0.94
N GLN A 31 30.45 -21.89 -1.20
CA GLN A 31 29.20 -22.45 -0.66
C GLN A 31 29.22 -22.60 0.85
N ASN A 32 30.38 -22.91 1.44
CA ASN A 32 30.54 -22.97 2.90
C ASN A 32 30.41 -21.59 3.53
N ILE A 33 31.02 -20.56 2.94
CA ILE A 33 30.89 -19.16 3.39
C ILE A 33 29.43 -18.70 3.34
N ILE A 34 28.69 -19.04 2.27
CA ILE A 34 27.26 -18.70 2.17
C ILE A 34 26.46 -19.39 3.29
N ARG A 35 26.64 -20.70 3.46
CA ARG A 35 25.95 -21.48 4.52
C ARG A 35 26.26 -20.98 5.92
N GLU A 36 27.50 -20.58 6.17
CA GLU A 36 27.92 -20.04 7.47
C GLU A 36 27.33 -18.65 7.72
N ASN A 37 27.30 -17.78 6.71
CA ASN A 37 26.63 -16.48 6.79
C ASN A 37 25.12 -16.63 7.04
N ASP A 38 24.45 -17.58 6.38
CA ASP A 38 23.02 -17.84 6.62
C ASP A 38 22.76 -18.33 8.06
N ARG A 39 23.64 -19.19 8.59
CA ARG A 39 23.57 -19.62 10.01
C ARG A 39 23.81 -18.47 10.98
N LEU A 40 24.76 -17.57 10.68
CA LEU A 40 25.02 -16.38 11.49
C LEU A 40 23.84 -15.42 11.46
N ARG A 41 23.24 -15.17 10.29
CA ARG A 41 22.01 -14.38 10.14
C ARG A 41 20.86 -14.97 10.96
N HIS A 42 20.64 -16.28 10.89
CA HIS A 42 19.62 -16.96 11.70
C HIS A 42 19.88 -16.85 13.21
N ARG A 43 21.14 -16.98 13.66
CA ARG A 43 21.51 -16.81 15.08
C ARG A 43 21.32 -15.37 15.58
N VAL A 44 21.60 -14.37 14.75
CA VAL A 44 21.40 -12.96 15.10
C VAL A 44 19.90 -12.63 15.16
N SER A 45 19.11 -13.14 14.21
CA SER A 45 17.65 -13.00 14.21
C SER A 45 17.01 -13.65 15.45
N THR A 46 17.35 -14.91 15.76
CA THR A 46 16.81 -15.65 16.92
C THR A 46 17.30 -15.14 18.28
N ARG A 47 18.39 -14.35 18.34
CA ARG A 47 18.91 -13.74 19.57
C ARG A 47 18.26 -12.41 19.95
N ARG A 48 17.40 -11.82 19.12
CA ARG A 48 16.60 -10.66 19.56
C ARG A 48 15.61 -11.14 20.62
N SER A 49 15.95 -10.93 21.88
CA SER A 49 15.03 -11.17 23.00
C SER A 49 13.77 -10.34 22.80
N LEU A 50 12.64 -10.74 23.39
CA LEU A 50 11.41 -9.93 23.39
C LEU A 50 11.66 -8.49 23.92
N ALA A 51 12.65 -8.34 24.81
CA ALA A 51 13.11 -7.04 25.31
C ALA A 51 13.75 -6.16 24.22
N SER A 52 14.33 -6.75 23.18
CA SER A 52 14.89 -6.05 22.00
C SER A 52 13.82 -5.42 21.11
N TYR A 53 12.55 -5.87 21.20
CA TYR A 53 11.43 -5.33 20.41
C TYR A 53 10.66 -4.22 21.12
N ASN A 54 10.96 -3.97 22.40
CA ASN A 54 10.31 -2.90 23.17
C ASN A 54 10.57 -1.55 22.51
N ARG A 55 9.48 -0.87 22.11
CA ARG A 55 9.51 0.46 21.47
C ARG A 55 10.23 0.52 20.11
N LEU A 56 10.54 -0.61 19.45
CA LEU A 56 11.15 -0.59 18.11
C LEU A 56 10.28 0.15 17.07
N ALA A 57 8.96 0.17 17.25
CA ALA A 57 8.07 0.96 16.39
C ALA A 57 8.40 2.47 16.40
N PHE A 58 9.02 2.98 17.47
CA PHE A 58 9.47 4.37 17.58
C PHE A 58 10.92 4.59 17.11
N GLN A 59 11.64 3.52 16.78
CA GLN A 59 13.02 3.52 16.28
C GLN A 59 13.05 2.84 14.91
N TYR A 60 12.30 3.41 13.97
CA TYR A 60 12.24 2.89 12.61
C TYR A 60 13.60 3.02 11.91
N ASP A 61 14.12 1.91 11.40
CA ASP A 61 15.34 1.82 10.60
C ASP A 61 14.94 1.48 9.16
N PRO A 62 14.98 2.45 8.21
CA PRO A 62 14.59 2.21 6.82
C PRO A 62 15.49 1.22 6.08
N THR A 63 16.65 0.86 6.64
CA THR A 63 17.59 -0.12 6.05
C THR A 63 17.33 -1.55 6.51
N ALA A 64 16.49 -1.73 7.53
CA ALA A 64 16.17 -3.05 8.05
C ALA A 64 15.15 -3.77 7.15
N ASN A 65 15.39 -5.05 6.86
CA ASN A 65 14.42 -5.90 6.19
C ASN A 65 13.41 -6.45 7.20
N TYR A 66 12.31 -5.73 7.42
CA TYR A 66 11.23 -6.15 8.32
C TYR A 66 10.40 -7.32 7.78
N SER A 67 10.40 -7.54 6.47
CA SER A 67 9.58 -8.57 5.82
C SER A 67 10.04 -10.00 6.14
N ASP A 68 11.32 -10.17 6.47
CA ASP A 68 11.94 -11.47 6.76
C ASP A 68 11.85 -11.86 8.25
N ASP A 69 11.34 -10.98 9.11
CA ASP A 69 11.27 -11.21 10.55
C ASP A 69 9.91 -11.82 10.92
N GLU A 70 9.93 -13.10 11.29
CA GLU A 70 8.76 -13.90 11.67
C GLU A 70 7.95 -13.29 12.82
N ASN A 71 8.54 -12.40 13.63
CA ASN A 71 7.80 -11.71 14.69
C ASN A 71 6.89 -10.59 14.18
N PHE A 72 7.11 -10.09 12.96
CA PHE A 72 6.23 -9.10 12.30
C PHE A 72 5.17 -9.75 11.40
N ASP A 73 5.26 -11.05 11.11
CA ASP A 73 4.21 -11.77 10.38
C ASP A 73 3.06 -12.18 11.33
N VAL A 74 1.95 -11.44 11.25
CA VAL A 74 0.72 -11.72 12.00
C VAL A 74 -0.11 -12.86 11.35
N GLY A 75 0.26 -13.26 10.13
CA GLY A 75 -0.40 -14.29 9.34
C GLY A 75 -1.73 -13.83 8.72
N ARG A 76 -2.44 -14.75 8.06
CA ARG A 76 -3.76 -14.49 7.47
C ARG A 76 -4.87 -14.55 8.53
N MET A 77 -5.94 -13.77 8.32
CA MET A 77 -7.14 -13.83 9.14
C MET A 77 -8.00 -15.05 8.74
N THR A 78 -7.74 -16.20 9.34
CA THR A 78 -8.40 -17.48 9.01
C THR A 78 -9.32 -18.00 10.11
N THR A 79 -9.23 -17.44 11.33
CA THR A 79 -10.04 -17.89 12.46
C THR A 79 -11.36 -17.14 12.46
N ILE A 80 -12.50 -17.84 12.41
CA ILE A 80 -13.81 -17.19 12.44
C ILE A 80 -14.32 -17.12 13.88
N CYS A 81 -14.75 -15.93 14.32
CA CYS A 81 -15.39 -15.76 15.61
C CYS A 81 -16.78 -16.40 15.64
N ARG A 82 -17.04 -17.30 16.60
CA ARG A 82 -18.35 -17.96 16.77
C ARG A 82 -19.54 -17.06 17.11
N TYR A 83 -19.28 -15.84 17.60
CA TYR A 83 -20.34 -14.93 18.05
C TYR A 83 -20.72 -13.89 16.99
N CYS A 84 -19.72 -13.30 16.31
CA CYS A 84 -19.92 -12.21 15.36
C CYS A 84 -19.46 -12.53 13.93
N ASN A 85 -18.97 -13.74 13.66
CA ASN A 85 -18.43 -14.17 12.37
C ASN A 85 -17.26 -13.33 11.83
N ALA A 86 -16.69 -12.43 12.64
CA ALA A 86 -15.48 -11.69 12.27
C ALA A 86 -14.33 -12.65 12.01
N LEU A 87 -13.58 -12.41 10.94
CA LEU A 87 -12.29 -13.05 10.71
C LEU A 87 -11.28 -12.54 11.74
N LYS A 88 -10.41 -13.42 12.21
CA LYS A 88 -9.43 -13.17 13.26
C LYS A 88 -8.07 -13.74 12.89
N PHE A 89 -7.01 -13.11 13.40
CA PHE A 89 -5.67 -13.68 13.37
C PHE A 89 -5.54 -14.81 14.40
N LYS A 90 -4.65 -15.77 14.13
CA LYS A 90 -4.47 -16.96 14.98
C LYS A 90 -4.06 -16.63 16.42
N ARG A 91 -3.27 -15.57 16.61
CA ARG A 91 -2.77 -15.11 17.93
C ARG A 91 -3.61 -13.98 18.53
N GLU A 92 -4.75 -13.66 17.94
CA GLU A 92 -5.62 -12.57 18.38
C GLU A 92 -6.39 -12.98 19.65
N THR A 93 -6.45 -12.08 20.64
CA THR A 93 -7.17 -12.35 21.88
C THR A 93 -8.66 -12.60 21.63
N VAL A 94 -9.31 -13.37 22.50
CA VAL A 94 -10.73 -13.75 22.33
C VAL A 94 -11.69 -12.53 22.34
N GLY A 95 -11.28 -11.44 22.99
CA GLY A 95 -12.09 -10.25 23.18
C GLY A 95 -12.03 -9.19 22.08
N LEU A 96 -11.06 -9.26 21.16
CA LEU A 96 -10.77 -8.12 20.28
C LEU A 96 -11.90 -7.77 19.29
N CYS A 97 -12.68 -8.76 18.84
CA CYS A 97 -13.75 -8.55 17.86
C CYS A 97 -15.12 -8.17 18.47
N CYS A 98 -15.54 -8.84 19.55
CA CYS A 98 -16.88 -8.68 20.13
C CYS A 98 -16.88 -8.82 21.66
N ALA A 99 -15.74 -8.58 22.31
CA ALA A 99 -15.54 -8.80 23.74
C ALA A 99 -16.00 -10.20 24.20
N ASN A 100 -15.67 -11.23 23.39
CA ASN A 100 -16.06 -12.63 23.62
C ASN A 100 -17.59 -12.83 23.69
N GLY A 101 -18.34 -12.19 22.80
CA GLY A 101 -19.80 -12.33 22.67
C GLY A 101 -20.61 -11.33 23.49
N LYS A 102 -19.95 -10.42 24.22
CA LYS A 102 -20.63 -9.36 25.00
C LYS A 102 -21.15 -8.22 24.14
N VAL A 103 -20.54 -7.99 22.98
CA VAL A 103 -20.96 -6.96 22.02
C VAL A 103 -21.64 -7.65 20.85
N LYS A 104 -22.92 -7.30 20.61
CA LYS A 104 -23.65 -7.68 19.41
C LYS A 104 -23.70 -6.47 18.49
N LEU A 105 -23.05 -6.58 17.33
CA LEU A 105 -23.10 -5.55 16.30
C LEU A 105 -24.31 -5.80 15.42
N ASP A 106 -25.01 -4.72 15.05
CA ASP A 106 -26.05 -4.80 14.05
C ASP A 106 -25.44 -5.13 12.68
N PRO A 107 -26.17 -5.85 11.81
CA PRO A 107 -25.72 -6.09 10.45
C PRO A 107 -25.44 -4.77 9.73
N LEU A 108 -24.37 -4.75 8.93
CA LEU A 108 -24.10 -3.63 8.05
C LEU A 108 -25.26 -3.43 7.08
N LEU A 109 -25.77 -2.21 6.99
CA LEU A 109 -26.78 -1.86 6.01
C LEU A 109 -26.17 -1.97 4.61
N THR A 110 -26.92 -2.60 3.70
CA THR A 110 -26.53 -2.66 2.29
C THR A 110 -26.53 -1.23 1.73
N PRO A 111 -25.43 -0.77 1.10
CA PRO A 111 -25.41 0.55 0.48
C PRO A 111 -26.52 0.69 -0.57
N PRO A 112 -27.12 1.89 -0.73
CA PRO A 112 -28.07 2.15 -1.81
C PRO A 112 -27.37 2.14 -3.17
N GLN A 113 -28.16 2.01 -4.24
CA GLN A 113 -27.66 2.21 -5.61
C GLN A 113 -27.38 3.70 -5.85
N PRO A 114 -26.34 4.07 -6.60
CA PRO A 114 -25.42 3.21 -7.37
C PRO A 114 -24.22 2.68 -6.58
N LEU A 115 -24.03 3.09 -5.32
CA LEU A 115 -22.84 2.77 -4.54
C LEU A 115 -22.66 1.26 -4.39
N LYS A 116 -23.74 0.51 -4.14
CA LYS A 116 -23.65 -0.95 -3.98
C LYS A 116 -22.89 -1.65 -5.11
N THR A 117 -23.33 -1.45 -6.36
CA THR A 117 -22.73 -2.13 -7.53
C THR A 117 -21.34 -1.59 -7.87
N LEU A 118 -21.07 -0.32 -7.54
CA LEU A 118 -19.74 0.27 -7.67
C LEU A 118 -18.74 -0.30 -6.66
N PHE A 119 -19.18 -0.72 -5.46
CA PHE A 119 -18.31 -1.27 -4.41
C PHE A 119 -18.17 -2.80 -4.46
N ASP A 120 -19.21 -3.54 -4.86
CA ASP A 120 -19.23 -5.00 -4.78
C ASP A 120 -18.67 -5.72 -6.03
N GLY A 121 -18.25 -4.97 -7.05
CA GLY A 121 -17.69 -5.53 -8.29
C GLY A 121 -18.73 -5.87 -9.36
N SER A 122 -20.02 -5.66 -9.12
CA SER A 122 -21.08 -6.01 -10.07
C SER A 122 -21.17 -5.04 -11.25
N ASP A 123 -20.84 -3.76 -11.06
CA ASP A 123 -20.81 -2.79 -12.15
C ASP A 123 -19.51 -2.94 -12.98
N PRO A 124 -19.57 -2.89 -14.33
CA PRO A 124 -18.38 -2.97 -15.19
C PRO A 124 -17.30 -1.92 -14.87
N ASP A 125 -17.70 -0.77 -14.32
CA ASP A 125 -16.83 0.33 -13.92
C ASP A 125 -16.39 0.24 -12.45
N SER A 126 -16.79 -0.78 -11.68
CA SER A 126 -16.47 -0.91 -10.25
C SER A 126 -14.97 -0.88 -9.97
N SER A 127 -14.16 -1.63 -10.72
CA SER A 127 -12.69 -1.62 -10.58
C SER A 127 -12.09 -0.23 -10.84
N HIS A 128 -12.61 0.48 -11.84
CA HIS A 128 -12.20 1.85 -12.14
C HIS A 128 -12.61 2.82 -11.04
N PHE A 129 -13.83 2.70 -10.53
CA PHE A 129 -14.34 3.50 -9.43
C PHE A 129 -13.49 3.33 -8.17
N LEU A 130 -13.24 2.09 -7.74
CA LEU A 130 -12.45 1.80 -6.55
C LEU A 130 -11.00 2.30 -6.68
N LYS A 131 -10.41 2.19 -7.88
CA LYS A 131 -9.07 2.72 -8.15
C LYS A 131 -8.98 4.25 -8.02
N HIS A 132 -10.05 4.96 -8.39
CA HIS A 132 -10.11 6.43 -8.45
C HIS A 132 -11.10 7.04 -7.45
N ILE A 133 -11.41 6.32 -6.36
CA ILE A 133 -12.51 6.68 -5.44
C ILE A 133 -12.24 8.01 -4.74
N LEU A 134 -10.97 8.33 -4.46
CA LEU A 134 -10.59 9.59 -3.84
C LEU A 134 -10.84 10.78 -4.77
N GLU A 135 -10.54 10.63 -6.06
CA GLU A 135 -10.83 11.62 -7.08
C GLU A 135 -12.34 11.80 -7.30
N TYR A 136 -13.11 10.70 -7.33
CA TYR A 136 -14.58 10.78 -7.36
C TYR A 136 -15.13 11.54 -6.14
N ASN A 137 -14.66 11.24 -4.93
CA ASN A 137 -15.06 11.97 -3.73
C ASN A 137 -14.67 13.45 -3.80
N ASN A 138 -13.51 13.77 -4.37
CA ASN A 138 -13.07 15.15 -4.56
C ASN A 138 -13.97 15.92 -5.54
N CYS A 139 -14.58 15.27 -6.53
CA CYS A 139 -15.55 15.93 -7.41
C CYS A 139 -16.80 16.43 -6.65
N PHE A 140 -17.13 15.86 -5.49
CA PHE A 140 -18.30 16.20 -4.67
C PHE A 140 -17.96 16.94 -3.37
N ARG A 141 -16.71 17.38 -3.20
CA ARG A 141 -16.32 18.10 -1.99
C ARG A 141 -16.93 19.51 -1.98
N MET A 142 -17.51 19.90 -0.85
CA MET A 142 -18.07 21.25 -0.66
C MET A 142 -17.08 22.25 -0.08
N THR A 143 -16.03 21.79 0.58
CA THR A 143 -15.05 22.66 1.23
C THR A 143 -13.63 22.32 0.78
N SER A 144 -12.79 23.34 0.63
CA SER A 144 -11.36 23.16 0.54
C SER A 144 -10.77 22.85 1.93
N PHE A 145 -9.53 22.35 1.94
CA PHE A 145 -8.83 21.94 3.15
C PHE A 145 -7.77 22.98 3.47
N GLY A 146 -7.84 23.57 4.67
CA GLY A 146 -6.84 24.52 5.17
C GLY A 146 -6.10 23.93 6.36
N ALA A 147 -4.77 23.84 6.28
CA ALA A 147 -3.94 23.45 7.41
C ALA A 147 -2.49 23.91 7.22
N ASN A 148 -1.76 24.06 8.32
CA ASN A 148 -0.31 24.30 8.29
C ASN A 148 0.41 22.97 8.07
N ILE A 149 0.79 22.69 6.82
CA ILE A 149 1.51 21.48 6.46
C ILE A 149 2.99 21.66 6.78
N ILE A 150 3.52 20.85 7.70
CA ILE A 150 4.95 20.79 7.96
C ILE A 150 5.59 19.93 6.88
N ARG A 151 6.60 20.48 6.20
CA ARG A 151 7.50 19.72 5.33
C ARG A 151 8.83 19.53 6.03
N GLU A 152 9.09 18.32 6.51
CA GLU A 152 10.40 17.95 7.03
C GLU A 152 11.29 17.45 5.88
N GLY A 153 12.59 17.71 5.96
CA GLY A 153 13.57 17.15 5.03
C GLY A 153 13.75 15.64 5.24
N GLY A 154 14.01 14.90 4.15
CA GLY A 154 14.15 13.44 4.16
C GLY A 154 12.91 12.72 3.61
N PHE A 155 12.70 11.46 4.02
CA PHE A 155 11.52 10.69 3.64
C PHE A 155 10.37 10.96 4.61
N MET A 156 9.27 11.52 4.11
CA MET A 156 8.05 11.80 4.87
C MET A 156 6.90 10.94 4.30
N PRO A 157 6.58 9.77 4.90
CA PRO A 157 5.55 8.88 4.37
C PRO A 157 4.11 9.39 4.58
N THR A 158 3.92 10.43 5.41
CA THR A 158 2.61 10.94 5.83
C THR A 158 2.59 12.47 5.87
N CYS A 159 1.47 13.08 5.49
CA CYS A 159 1.23 14.52 5.68
C CYS A 159 1.29 14.87 7.18
N LYS A 160 2.23 15.71 7.60
CA LYS A 160 2.30 16.26 8.96
C LYS A 160 1.60 17.61 9.00
N ILE A 161 0.63 17.74 9.89
CA ILE A 161 -0.15 18.98 10.08
C ILE A 161 0.15 19.54 11.47
N GLN A 162 0.45 20.83 11.55
CA GLN A 162 0.61 21.55 12.80
C GLN A 162 -0.64 22.36 13.13
N GLY A 163 -1.14 22.22 14.35
CA GLY A 163 -2.27 23.00 14.82
C GLY A 163 -3.61 22.49 14.28
N GLN A 164 -4.51 23.42 13.98
CA GLN A 164 -5.90 23.11 13.66
C GLN A 164 -6.12 22.88 12.15
N ILE A 165 -7.02 21.94 11.85
CA ILE A 165 -7.54 21.71 10.51
C ILE A 165 -8.78 22.59 10.31
N TYR A 166 -8.84 23.27 9.17
CA TYR A 166 -9.96 24.10 8.76
C TYR A 166 -10.63 23.55 7.51
N HIS A 167 -11.97 23.56 7.51
CA HIS A 167 -12.77 23.36 6.31
C HIS A 167 -13.18 24.73 5.79
N LEU A 168 -12.66 25.12 4.63
CA LEU A 168 -12.88 26.45 4.06
C LEU A 168 -13.91 26.33 2.95
N HIS A 169 -15.04 27.05 3.07
CA HIS A 169 -16.07 27.04 2.03
C HIS A 169 -15.82 28.09 0.92
N GLY A 170 -15.00 29.11 1.19
CA GLY A 170 -14.69 30.18 0.22
C GLY A 170 -15.90 31.08 -0.08
N SER A 171 -15.79 31.88 -1.15
CA SER A 171 -16.91 32.70 -1.63
C SER A 171 -18.07 31.82 -2.12
N MET A 172 -19.31 32.27 -1.95
CA MET A 172 -20.52 31.56 -2.40
C MET A 172 -20.70 31.61 -3.93
N VAL A 173 -20.07 32.57 -4.58
CA VAL A 173 -20.06 32.76 -6.03
C VAL A 173 -18.63 33.02 -6.52
N PRO A 174 -18.31 32.73 -7.79
CA PRO A 174 -17.03 33.10 -8.38
C PRO A 174 -16.73 34.58 -8.16
N THR A 175 -15.47 34.91 -7.88
CA THR A 175 -15.07 36.30 -7.55
C THR A 175 -14.98 37.15 -8.81
N THR A 176 -14.69 36.52 -9.95
CA THR A 176 -14.69 37.14 -11.27
C THR A 176 -15.55 36.33 -12.24
N PRO A 177 -16.10 36.95 -13.31
CA PRO A 177 -16.94 36.24 -14.27
C PRO A 177 -16.27 35.07 -15.00
N ASP A 178 -14.94 35.11 -15.15
CA ASP A 178 -14.16 34.09 -15.87
C ASP A 178 -13.65 32.97 -14.94
N GLU A 179 -13.83 33.09 -13.63
CA GLU A 179 -13.39 32.08 -12.67
C GLU A 179 -14.38 30.89 -12.64
N PRO A 180 -13.90 29.64 -12.78
CA PRO A 180 -14.76 28.48 -12.73
C PRO A 180 -15.36 28.31 -11.32
N HIS A 181 -16.59 27.81 -11.24
CA HIS A 181 -17.20 27.45 -9.96
C HIS A 181 -16.41 26.35 -9.25
N GLN A 182 -16.09 26.55 -7.98
CA GLN A 182 -15.35 25.59 -7.17
C GLN A 182 -16.12 25.17 -5.91
N PHE A 183 -15.92 23.92 -5.49
CA PHE A 183 -16.41 23.40 -4.21
C PHE A 183 -17.93 23.60 -4.03
N LEU A 184 -18.35 24.30 -2.97
CA LEU A 184 -19.76 24.60 -2.68
C LEU A 184 -20.45 25.38 -3.82
N GLN A 185 -19.71 26.22 -4.55
CA GLN A 185 -20.27 27.05 -5.63
C GLN A 185 -20.92 26.21 -6.75
N ILE A 186 -20.46 24.97 -6.94
CA ILE A 186 -21.01 24.05 -7.94
C ILE A 186 -22.49 23.75 -7.62
N TYR A 187 -22.86 23.68 -6.35
CA TYR A 187 -24.23 23.37 -5.94
C TYR A 187 -25.21 24.53 -6.16
N PHE A 188 -24.72 25.75 -6.42
CA PHE A 188 -25.56 26.91 -6.75
C PHE A 188 -25.81 27.08 -8.25
N ILE A 189 -25.24 26.23 -9.09
CA ILE A 189 -25.53 26.22 -10.53
C ILE A 189 -26.90 25.59 -10.73
N SER A 190 -27.86 26.33 -11.29
CA SER A 190 -29.24 25.83 -11.47
C SER A 190 -29.36 24.62 -12.40
N SER A 191 -28.46 24.50 -13.36
CA SER A 191 -28.46 23.43 -14.37
C SER A 191 -27.62 22.23 -13.91
N MET A 192 -28.26 21.06 -13.80
CA MET A 192 -27.57 19.81 -13.44
C MET A 192 -26.53 19.39 -14.47
N VAL A 193 -26.77 19.71 -15.75
CA VAL A 193 -25.82 19.43 -16.83
C VAL A 193 -24.58 20.31 -16.67
N ASP A 194 -24.75 21.57 -16.29
CA ASP A 194 -23.62 22.48 -16.08
C ASP A 194 -22.83 22.12 -14.82
N GLN A 195 -23.52 21.71 -13.74
CA GLN A 195 -22.85 21.12 -12.56
C GLN A 195 -21.97 19.93 -12.96
N LEU A 196 -22.53 19.00 -13.75
CA LEU A 196 -21.83 17.81 -14.21
C LEU A 196 -20.62 18.19 -15.08
N ASN A 197 -20.77 19.16 -15.99
CA ASN A 197 -19.70 19.64 -16.83
C ASN A 197 -18.57 20.25 -15.99
N VAL A 198 -18.90 21.07 -14.98
CA VAL A 198 -17.91 21.64 -14.06
C VAL A 198 -17.18 20.53 -13.30
N ARG A 199 -17.89 19.54 -12.74
CA ARG A 199 -17.28 18.40 -12.02
C ARG A 199 -16.34 17.58 -12.89
N CYS A 200 -16.71 17.34 -14.16
CA CYS A 200 -15.86 16.63 -15.12
C CYS A 200 -14.58 17.41 -15.47
N ASN A 201 -14.60 18.75 -15.35
CA ASN A 201 -13.49 19.62 -15.69
C ASN A 201 -12.59 20.00 -14.50
N ILE A 202 -12.89 19.50 -13.28
CA ILE A 202 -12.03 19.71 -12.11
C ILE A 202 -10.62 19.14 -12.40
N GLN A 203 -9.59 19.84 -11.94
CA GLN A 203 -8.21 19.37 -12.07
C GLN A 203 -8.04 18.00 -11.37
N GLY A 204 -7.54 17.00 -12.11
CA GLY A 204 -7.41 15.63 -11.63
C GLY A 204 -8.63 14.74 -11.91
N ALA A 205 -9.68 15.27 -12.54
CA ALA A 205 -10.86 14.50 -12.96
C ALA A 205 -10.76 13.95 -14.40
N GLN A 206 -9.68 14.20 -15.13
CA GLN A 206 -9.54 13.88 -16.57
C GLN A 206 -9.70 12.38 -16.87
N GLN A 207 -9.27 11.52 -15.94
CA GLN A 207 -9.39 10.07 -16.03
C GLN A 207 -10.73 9.52 -15.53
N LEU A 208 -11.60 10.35 -14.96
CA LEU A 208 -12.86 9.91 -14.38
C LEU A 208 -13.93 9.68 -15.45
N LYS A 209 -14.70 8.63 -15.27
CA LYS A 209 -15.84 8.32 -16.14
C LYS A 209 -17.01 9.24 -15.81
N ARG A 210 -17.39 10.09 -16.77
CA ARG A 210 -18.55 11.01 -16.69
C ARG A 210 -19.83 10.30 -16.21
N ARG A 211 -20.10 9.08 -16.72
CA ARG A 211 -21.25 8.26 -16.31
C ARG A 211 -21.34 8.06 -14.80
N ILE A 212 -20.20 7.78 -14.14
CA ILE A 212 -20.18 7.57 -12.69
C ILE A 212 -20.43 8.90 -11.96
N ILE A 213 -19.84 10.01 -12.42
CA ILE A 213 -20.10 11.33 -11.83
C ILE A 213 -21.58 11.68 -11.95
N GLU A 214 -22.19 11.41 -13.08
CA GLU A 214 -23.63 11.63 -13.30
C GLU A 214 -24.49 10.77 -12.36
N GLN A 215 -24.20 9.47 -12.23
CA GLN A 215 -24.90 8.58 -11.30
C GLN A 215 -24.75 9.03 -9.84
N LEU A 216 -23.56 9.44 -9.43
CA LEU A 216 -23.30 9.97 -8.09
C LEU A 216 -24.01 11.31 -7.87
N GLN A 217 -24.06 12.19 -8.88
CA GLN A 217 -24.77 13.45 -8.79
C GLN A 217 -26.27 13.24 -8.60
N ALA A 218 -26.88 12.31 -9.34
CA ALA A 218 -28.28 11.93 -9.16
C ALA A 218 -28.55 11.28 -7.79
N PHE A 219 -27.54 10.65 -7.18
CA PHE A 219 -27.65 10.03 -5.86
C PHE A 219 -27.56 11.04 -4.70
N PHE A 220 -26.75 12.09 -4.83
CA PHE A 220 -26.53 13.08 -3.77
C PHE A 220 -27.51 14.27 -3.78
N GLN A 221 -28.45 14.31 -4.73
CA GLN A 221 -29.51 15.32 -4.82
C GLN A 221 -30.82 14.80 -4.24
#